data_AF-A0A2U1N7Y6-F1
#
_entry.id   AF-A0A2U1N7Y6-F1
#
_cell.length_a   1.000
_cell.length_b   1.000
_cell.length_c   1.000
_cell.angle_alpha   90.00
_cell.angle_beta   90.00
_cell.angle_gamma   90.00
#
_symmetry.space_group_name_H-M   'P 1'
#
loop_
_entity.id
_entity.type
_entity.pdbx_description
1 polymer ?
#
loop_
_entity_poly.entity_id
_entity_poly.type
_entity_poly.pdbx_seq_one_letter_code
_entity_poly.pdbx_strand_id
1 'polypeptide(L)'
;MWLILRPQVPQFRVQSFTLSNFNESNNLVTGNWDASLDVRNPNDKIVLYYDHLEAAVFYKGESIAVTTVAPFMQGKKNETSVKASFAALNAYVNNGNGIKGSGGSVVEFNLRMVARVRFKAGAWWARRRILRIYCPDLNLPVGGVGLLMILTPLLISYTCKYCHLKQYRLYLSIIEGLLFNHFHHFENASRLYYEHYLLPDPLNMLHNLWLNMHRVGLGTIYRGELTLLPKKE
;
A
#
# COMPACT_ATOMS: atom_id res chain seq x y z
N MET A 1 13.57 -8.92 24.61
CA MET A 1 12.72 -7.78 24.19
C MET A 1 12.23 -8.04 22.76
N TRP A 2 10.95 -8.37 22.55
CA TRP A 2 10.45 -8.68 21.20
C TRP A 2 9.95 -7.40 20.51
N LEU A 3 10.56 -7.05 19.36
CA LEU A 3 10.20 -5.86 18.59
C LEU A 3 8.89 -6.11 17.84
N ILE A 4 7.78 -5.57 18.35
CA ILE A 4 6.53 -5.50 17.61
C ILE A 4 6.68 -4.42 16.53
N LEU A 5 7.19 -4.81 15.35
CA LEU A 5 7.02 -3.99 14.15
C LEU A 5 5.53 -3.92 13.85
N ARG A 6 4.95 -2.72 13.76
CA ARG A 6 3.56 -2.48 13.35
C ARG A 6 3.55 -1.87 11.94
N PRO A 7 3.60 -2.69 10.89
CA PRO A 7 3.75 -2.21 9.52
C PRO A 7 2.50 -1.43 9.13
N GLN A 8 2.72 -0.22 8.66
CA GLN A 8 1.68 0.65 8.12
C GLN A 8 1.81 0.68 6.60
N VAL A 9 0.68 0.70 5.91
CA VAL A 9 0.70 0.92 4.47
C VAL A 9 1.04 2.37 4.15
N PRO A 10 1.65 2.63 2.98
CA PRO A 10 1.87 4.01 2.54
C PRO A 10 0.55 4.78 2.40
N GLN A 11 0.61 6.09 2.39
CA GLN A 11 -0.56 6.95 2.19
C GLN A 11 -0.42 7.63 0.83
N PHE A 12 -1.46 7.57 0.00
CA PHE A 12 -1.49 8.21 -1.31
C PHE A 12 -2.47 9.37 -1.28
N ARG A 13 -2.04 10.52 -1.82
CA ARG A 13 -2.85 11.72 -1.97
C ARG A 13 -2.70 12.26 -3.37
N VAL A 14 -3.81 12.66 -4.00
CA VAL A 14 -3.77 13.39 -5.27
C VAL A 14 -3.63 14.87 -4.93
N GLN A 15 -2.53 15.48 -5.37
CA GLN A 15 -2.26 16.91 -5.21
C GLN A 15 -2.85 17.73 -6.35
N SER A 16 -2.77 17.20 -7.58
CA SER A 16 -3.40 17.80 -8.74
C SER A 16 -3.90 16.72 -9.68
N PHE A 17 -5.01 17.00 -10.33
CA PHE A 17 -5.55 16.19 -11.41
C PHE A 17 -6.13 17.14 -12.45
N THR A 18 -5.64 17.06 -13.68
CA THR A 18 -6.02 17.99 -14.75
C THR A 18 -6.41 17.23 -15.99
N LEU A 19 -7.27 17.83 -16.82
CA LEU A 19 -7.73 17.30 -18.08
C LEU A 19 -7.52 18.33 -19.17
N SER A 20 -6.97 17.89 -20.30
CA SER A 20 -6.75 18.69 -21.50
C SER A 20 -7.17 17.92 -22.75
N ASN A 21 -7.41 18.65 -23.85
CA ASN A 21 -7.83 18.09 -25.14
C ASN A 21 -9.04 17.15 -25.05
N PHE A 22 -9.96 17.43 -24.11
CA PHE A 22 -11.13 16.60 -23.91
C PHE A 22 -12.13 16.79 -25.05
N ASN A 23 -12.50 15.68 -25.69
CA ASN A 23 -13.56 15.61 -26.68
C ASN A 23 -14.37 14.34 -26.46
N GLU A 24 -15.68 14.44 -26.57
CA GLU A 24 -16.59 13.32 -26.48
C GLU A 24 -17.56 13.35 -27.67
N SER A 25 -17.64 12.24 -28.40
CA SER A 25 -18.50 12.10 -29.57
C SER A 25 -18.95 10.66 -29.70
N ASN A 26 -20.26 10.43 -29.80
CA ASN A 26 -20.83 9.09 -30.00
C ASN A 26 -20.29 8.04 -29.01
N ASN A 27 -20.23 8.37 -27.71
CA ASN A 27 -19.67 7.51 -26.65
C ASN A 27 -18.15 7.22 -26.77
N LEU A 28 -17.45 7.90 -27.67
CA LEU A 28 -16.00 7.84 -27.79
C LEU A 28 -15.39 9.05 -27.10
N VAL A 29 -14.39 8.79 -26.26
CA VAL A 29 -13.74 9.79 -25.43
C VAL A 29 -12.29 9.93 -25.84
N THR A 30 -11.88 11.17 -26.09
CA THR A 30 -10.49 11.54 -26.32
C THR A 30 -10.10 12.57 -25.27
N GLY A 31 -8.90 12.46 -24.73
CA GLY A 31 -8.42 13.39 -23.72
C GLY A 31 -7.07 12.99 -23.14
N ASN A 32 -6.46 13.96 -22.46
CA ASN A 32 -5.20 13.81 -21.75
C ASN A 32 -5.42 14.16 -20.28
N TRP A 33 -5.04 13.26 -19.38
CA TRP A 33 -5.07 13.51 -17.94
C TRP A 33 -3.66 13.56 -17.38
N ASP A 34 -3.42 14.47 -16.46
CA ASP A 34 -2.18 14.54 -15.70
C ASP A 34 -2.48 14.54 -14.21
N ALA A 35 -1.88 13.60 -13.50
CA ALA A 35 -2.00 13.45 -12.04
C ALA A 35 -0.66 13.71 -11.37
N SER A 36 -0.67 14.55 -10.33
CA SER A 36 0.44 14.65 -9.37
C SER A 36 -0.01 14.05 -8.05
N LEU A 37 0.73 13.05 -7.56
CA LEU A 37 0.42 12.34 -6.33
C LEU A 37 1.55 12.49 -5.32
N ASP A 38 1.19 12.67 -4.06
CA ASP A 38 2.12 12.49 -2.95
C ASP A 38 1.92 11.12 -2.32
N VAL A 39 3.02 10.39 -2.23
CA VAL A 39 3.09 9.08 -1.60
C VAL A 39 3.90 9.23 -0.33
N ARG A 40 3.34 8.86 0.82
CA ARG A 40 4.00 8.97 2.12
C ARG A 40 4.22 7.59 2.72
N ASN A 41 5.45 7.28 3.12
CA ASN A 41 5.77 6.13 3.93
C ASN A 41 5.71 6.50 5.43
N PRO A 42 4.66 6.12 6.19
CA PRO A 42 4.57 6.47 7.60
C PRO A 42 5.48 5.64 8.52
N ASN A 43 6.11 4.57 8.00
CA ASN A 43 6.90 3.65 8.82
C ASN A 43 8.24 4.27 9.24
N ASP A 44 8.59 4.08 10.51
CA ASP A 44 9.84 4.53 11.13
C ASP A 44 11.00 3.53 10.93
N LYS A 45 10.68 2.25 10.73
CA LYS A 45 11.66 1.15 10.63
C LYS A 45 11.66 0.43 9.29
N ILE A 46 10.71 0.74 8.41
CA ILE A 46 10.48 0.02 7.15
C ILE A 46 10.70 0.93 5.94
N VAL A 47 11.50 0.44 5.01
CA VAL A 47 11.73 1.01 3.67
C VAL A 47 10.79 0.33 2.68
N LEU A 48 10.20 1.10 1.77
CA LEU A 48 9.29 0.60 0.74
C LEU A 48 9.94 0.66 -0.63
N TYR A 49 9.78 -0.41 -1.41
CA TYR A 49 10.19 -0.47 -2.81
C TYR A 49 8.96 -0.75 -3.64
N TYR A 50 8.64 0.16 -4.56
CA TYR A 50 7.52 0.03 -5.47
C TYR A 50 8.08 -0.47 -6.80
N ASP A 51 8.05 -1.79 -6.99
CA ASP A 51 8.71 -2.46 -8.12
C ASP A 51 7.96 -2.22 -9.43
N HIS A 52 6.65 -2.04 -9.35
CA HIS A 52 5.77 -1.80 -10.49
C HIS A 52 4.52 -1.09 -10.01
N LEU A 53 4.12 -0.04 -10.74
CA LEU A 53 2.89 0.69 -10.50
C LEU A 53 2.17 0.92 -11.82
N GLU A 54 0.91 0.52 -11.86
CA GLU A 54 0.00 0.83 -12.95
C GLU A 54 -1.13 1.70 -12.40
N ALA A 55 -1.50 2.72 -13.16
CA ALA A 55 -2.56 3.64 -12.83
C ALA A 55 -3.57 3.69 -13.97
N ALA A 56 -4.82 3.95 -13.65
CA ALA A 56 -5.88 4.02 -14.64
C ALA A 56 -6.94 5.05 -14.24
N VAL A 57 -7.40 5.82 -15.22
CA VAL A 57 -8.52 6.74 -15.10
C VAL A 57 -9.79 5.98 -15.43
N PHE A 58 -10.81 6.19 -14.60
CA PHE A 58 -12.11 5.57 -14.71
C PHE A 58 -13.21 6.62 -14.82
N TYR A 59 -14.20 6.35 -15.66
CA TYR A 59 -15.46 7.07 -15.74
C TYR A 59 -16.61 6.10 -15.51
N LYS A 60 -17.46 6.36 -14.51
CA LYS A 60 -18.62 5.52 -14.14
C LYS A 60 -18.33 4.00 -14.03
N GLY A 61 -17.11 3.64 -13.65
CA GLY A 61 -16.69 2.24 -13.47
C GLY A 61 -15.98 1.63 -14.68
N GLU A 62 -15.98 2.29 -15.83
CA GLU A 62 -15.24 1.89 -17.03
C GLU A 62 -13.86 2.54 -17.06
N SER A 63 -12.83 1.79 -17.44
CA SER A 63 -11.48 2.33 -17.61
C SER A 63 -11.36 3.01 -18.97
N ILE A 64 -10.91 4.25 -18.99
CA ILE A 64 -10.78 5.03 -20.23
C ILE A 64 -9.32 5.26 -20.64
N ALA A 65 -8.40 5.27 -19.69
CA ALA A 65 -6.98 5.42 -19.95
C ALA A 65 -6.16 4.70 -18.87
N VAL A 66 -5.03 4.12 -19.26
CA VAL A 66 -4.11 3.39 -18.39
C VAL A 66 -2.69 3.88 -18.65
N THR A 67 -1.86 3.94 -17.61
CA THR A 67 -0.45 4.29 -17.72
C THR A 67 0.37 3.54 -16.67
N THR A 68 1.67 3.45 -16.90
CA THR A 68 2.62 2.90 -15.93
C THR A 68 3.43 4.01 -15.31
N VAL A 69 3.63 3.93 -14.00
CA VAL A 69 4.46 4.87 -13.24
C VAL A 69 5.82 4.24 -12.95
N ALA A 70 6.89 5.03 -13.09
CA ALA A 70 8.25 4.55 -12.88
C ALA A 70 8.44 3.96 -11.47
N PRO A 71 9.17 2.85 -11.32
CA PRO A 71 9.51 2.29 -10.02
C PRO A 71 10.29 3.28 -9.15
N PHE A 72 10.05 3.26 -7.84
CA PHE A 72 10.76 4.11 -6.89
C PHE A 72 10.89 3.46 -5.52
N MET A 73 11.77 4.02 -4.69
CA MET A 73 11.99 3.59 -3.31
C MET A 73 11.67 4.73 -2.36
N GLN A 74 11.08 4.41 -1.22
CA GLN A 74 10.87 5.34 -0.13
C GLN A 74 11.55 4.86 1.14
N GLY A 75 12.48 5.68 1.62
CA GLY A 75 13.04 5.56 2.96
C GLY A 75 11.97 5.69 4.05
N LYS A 76 12.42 5.52 5.29
CA LYS A 76 11.58 5.65 6.49
C LYS A 76 11.05 7.09 6.60
N LYS A 77 9.78 7.25 6.98
CA LYS A 77 9.12 8.56 7.16
C LYS A 77 9.29 9.53 5.97
N ASN A 78 9.47 9.00 4.77
CA ASN A 78 9.72 9.78 3.57
C ASN A 78 8.40 10.03 2.81
N GLU A 79 8.35 11.15 2.08
CA GLU A 79 7.27 11.55 1.20
C GLU A 79 7.85 11.83 -0.19
N THR A 80 7.19 11.36 -1.23
CA THR A 80 7.70 11.43 -2.60
C THR A 80 6.57 11.81 -3.52
N SER A 81 6.79 12.85 -4.33
CA SER A 81 5.85 13.26 -5.36
C SER A 81 6.08 12.46 -6.63
N VAL A 82 4.99 11.98 -7.22
CA VAL A 82 4.96 11.06 -8.35
C VAL A 82 3.97 11.60 -9.39
N LYS A 83 4.39 11.61 -10.66
CA LYS A 83 3.54 12.06 -11.77
C LYS A 83 3.07 10.87 -12.60
N ALA A 84 1.82 10.94 -13.05
CA ALA A 84 1.24 9.98 -13.98
C ALA A 84 0.48 10.73 -15.07
N SER A 85 0.84 10.46 -16.33
CA SER A 85 0.21 11.05 -17.51
C SER A 85 -0.52 9.98 -18.30
N PHE A 86 -1.75 10.30 -18.70
CA PHE A 86 -2.68 9.38 -19.35
C PHE A 86 -3.16 10.00 -20.66
N ALA A 87 -3.38 9.16 -21.66
CA ALA A 87 -4.00 9.56 -22.91
C ALA A 87 -5.04 8.53 -23.32
N ALA A 88 -6.19 9.02 -23.78
CA ALA A 88 -7.21 8.23 -24.44
C ALA A 88 -7.44 8.80 -25.82
N LEU A 89 -7.58 7.92 -26.81
CA LEU A 89 -8.01 8.27 -28.16
C LEU A 89 -9.17 7.36 -28.53
N ASN A 90 -10.35 7.94 -28.70
CA ASN A 90 -11.59 7.22 -29.00
C ASN A 90 -11.87 6.05 -28.02
N ALA A 91 -11.60 6.24 -26.73
CA ALA A 91 -11.94 5.25 -25.71
C ALA A 91 -13.47 5.12 -25.62
N TYR A 92 -13.97 3.90 -25.81
CA TYR A 92 -15.40 3.64 -25.79
C TYR A 92 -15.91 3.61 -24.35
N VAL A 93 -16.98 4.36 -24.08
CA VAL A 93 -17.66 4.39 -22.78
C VAL A 93 -19.10 3.97 -22.96
N ASN A 94 -19.47 2.81 -22.43
CA ASN A 94 -20.85 2.32 -22.47
C ASN A 94 -21.72 3.03 -21.43
N ASN A 95 -21.97 4.32 -21.63
CA ASN A 95 -22.97 5.07 -20.89
C ASN A 95 -24.03 5.44 -21.93
N GLY A 96 -25.27 4.94 -21.78
CA GLY A 96 -26.36 5.05 -22.77
C GLY A 96 -26.83 6.48 -23.08
N ASN A 97 -26.01 7.48 -22.79
CA ASN A 97 -26.24 8.91 -22.85
C ASN A 97 -24.96 9.73 -23.09
N GLY A 98 -23.79 9.13 -23.40
CA GLY A 98 -22.50 9.83 -23.50
C GLY A 98 -21.92 10.27 -22.15
N ILE A 99 -20.79 10.97 -22.12
CA ILE A 99 -20.30 11.61 -20.87
C ILE A 99 -21.18 12.84 -20.57
N LYS A 100 -22.34 12.61 -19.91
CA LYS A 100 -23.15 13.71 -19.39
C LYS A 100 -22.48 14.27 -18.14
N GLY A 101 -21.87 15.46 -18.27
CA GLY A 101 -21.73 16.38 -17.14
C GLY A 101 -23.14 16.77 -16.69
N SER A 102 -23.39 16.76 -15.39
CA SER A 102 -24.69 17.04 -14.80
C SER A 102 -25.09 18.51 -15.05
N GLY A 103 -25.62 18.85 -16.21
CA GLY A 103 -26.16 20.19 -16.52
C GLY A 103 -25.16 21.35 -16.48
N GLY A 104 -23.87 21.09 -16.29
CA GLY A 104 -22.83 22.11 -16.25
C GLY A 104 -21.46 21.46 -16.35
N SER A 105 -20.63 22.05 -17.20
CA SER A 105 -19.19 21.97 -17.49
C SER A 105 -18.21 21.15 -16.61
N VAL A 106 -18.61 20.14 -15.84
CA VAL A 106 -17.78 19.35 -14.92
C VAL A 106 -18.14 17.87 -15.01
N VAL A 107 -17.12 17.02 -15.05
CA VAL A 107 -17.23 15.56 -15.13
C VAL A 107 -16.43 14.93 -14.00
N GLU A 108 -17.05 13.97 -13.32
CA GLU A 108 -16.42 13.18 -12.27
C GLU A 108 -15.63 12.01 -12.87
N PHE A 109 -14.38 11.90 -12.46
CA PHE A 109 -13.49 10.77 -12.76
C PHE A 109 -13.03 10.11 -11.47
N ASN A 110 -12.54 8.87 -11.61
CA ASN A 110 -11.90 8.14 -10.54
C ASN A 110 -10.48 7.72 -10.96
N LEU A 111 -9.53 7.79 -10.04
CA LEU A 111 -8.18 7.27 -10.25
C LEU A 111 -8.00 5.96 -9.49
N ARG A 112 -7.60 4.90 -10.18
CA ARG A 112 -7.25 3.60 -9.59
C ARG A 112 -5.79 3.29 -9.85
N MET A 113 -5.12 2.71 -8.87
CA MET A 113 -3.74 2.26 -9.02
C MET A 113 -3.53 0.88 -8.43
N VAL A 114 -2.65 0.11 -9.06
CA VAL A 114 -2.18 -1.18 -8.58
C VAL A 114 -0.66 -1.11 -8.43
N ALA A 115 -0.17 -1.25 -7.20
CA ALA A 115 1.26 -1.18 -6.89
C ALA A 115 1.75 -2.51 -6.32
N ARG A 116 2.85 -3.04 -6.89
CA ARG A 116 3.59 -4.17 -6.34
C ARG A 116 4.70 -3.63 -5.43
N VAL A 117 4.54 -3.84 -4.13
CA VAL A 117 5.39 -3.23 -3.09
C VAL A 117 6.13 -4.29 -2.28
N ARG A 118 7.42 -4.06 -2.04
CA ARG A 118 8.24 -4.79 -1.07
C ARG A 118 8.51 -3.93 0.15
N PHE A 119 8.40 -4.54 1.32
CA PHE A 119 8.66 -3.90 2.61
C PHE A 119 9.97 -4.46 3.15
N LYS A 120 10.93 -3.59 3.51
CA LYS A 120 12.23 -3.99 4.05
C LYS A 120 12.43 -3.40 5.44
N ALA A 121 12.66 -4.25 6.44
CA ALA A 121 12.95 -3.85 7.82
C ALA A 121 14.39 -4.26 8.17
N GLY A 122 15.31 -3.30 8.26
CA GLY A 122 16.74 -3.61 8.45
C GLY A 122 17.30 -4.45 7.30
N ALA A 123 17.89 -5.60 7.61
CA ALA A 123 18.38 -6.54 6.61
C ALA A 123 17.28 -7.44 6.01
N TRP A 124 16.04 -7.37 6.52
CA TRP A 124 15.03 -8.40 6.29
C TRP A 124 13.97 -7.90 5.31
N TRP A 125 13.62 -8.76 4.35
CA TRP A 125 12.62 -8.47 3.33
C TRP A 125 11.32 -9.20 3.66
N ALA A 126 10.22 -8.44 3.66
CA ALA A 126 8.89 -9.03 3.68
C ALA A 126 8.51 -9.58 2.31
N ARG A 127 7.50 -10.46 2.29
CA ARG A 127 6.88 -10.91 1.04
C ARG A 127 6.32 -9.73 0.24
N ARG A 128 6.40 -9.82 -1.08
CA ARG A 128 5.78 -8.86 -2.01
C ARG A 128 4.28 -8.74 -1.72
N ARG A 129 3.75 -7.52 -1.84
CA ARG A 129 2.33 -7.21 -1.65
C ARG A 129 1.80 -6.43 -2.83
N ILE A 130 0.55 -6.68 -3.17
CA ILE A 130 -0.19 -5.90 -4.16
C ILE A 130 -1.09 -4.95 -3.39
N LEU A 131 -0.87 -3.66 -3.58
CA LEU A 131 -1.71 -2.60 -3.06
C LEU A 131 -2.67 -2.17 -4.16
N ARG A 132 -3.96 -2.08 -3.85
CA ARG A 132 -4.99 -1.52 -4.74
C ARG A 132 -5.46 -0.21 -4.14
N ILE A 133 -5.16 0.89 -4.80
CA ILE A 133 -5.42 2.25 -4.35
C ILE A 133 -6.57 2.82 -5.20
N TYR A 134 -7.49 3.51 -4.55
CA TYR A 134 -8.67 4.12 -5.16
C TYR A 134 -8.84 5.55 -4.66
N CYS A 135 -8.84 6.50 -5.59
CA CYS A 135 -9.06 7.93 -5.33
C CYS A 135 -10.35 8.34 -6.05
N PRO A 136 -11.48 8.44 -5.33
CA PRO A 136 -12.77 8.78 -5.93
C PRO A 136 -12.99 10.28 -6.12
N ASP A 137 -14.09 10.62 -6.80
CA ASP A 137 -14.72 11.95 -6.79
C ASP A 137 -13.82 13.08 -7.35
N LEU A 138 -13.02 12.77 -8.39
CA LEU A 138 -12.15 13.74 -9.05
C LEU A 138 -12.92 14.52 -10.12
N ASN A 139 -13.54 15.62 -9.70
CA ASN A 139 -14.35 16.49 -10.56
C ASN A 139 -13.49 17.42 -11.41
N LEU A 140 -13.56 17.28 -12.74
CA LEU A 140 -12.80 18.09 -13.69
C LEU A 140 -13.69 18.87 -14.64
N PRO A 141 -13.37 20.14 -14.95
CA PRO A 141 -14.14 20.90 -15.90
C PRO A 141 -13.93 20.41 -17.34
N VAL A 142 -15.01 20.33 -18.12
CA VAL A 142 -15.04 19.99 -19.55
C VAL A 142 -15.85 21.06 -20.29
N GLY A 143 -15.18 21.96 -21.02
CA GLY A 143 -15.84 23.04 -21.75
C GLY A 143 -14.90 24.10 -22.31
N GLY A 144 -15.13 24.52 -23.55
CA GLY A 144 -14.31 25.47 -24.31
C GLY A 144 -14.62 26.95 -24.05
N VAL A 145 -14.54 27.39 -22.81
CA VAL A 145 -14.34 28.82 -22.50
C VAL A 145 -13.00 28.98 -21.81
N GLY A 146 -11.99 29.35 -22.61
CA GLY A 146 -10.84 30.07 -22.08
C GLY A 146 -11.34 31.35 -21.42
N LEU A 147 -10.75 31.68 -20.27
CA LEU A 147 -11.10 32.75 -19.33
C LEU A 147 -12.19 32.43 -18.30
N LEU A 148 -11.74 32.48 -17.03
CA LEU A 148 -12.47 32.49 -15.76
C LEU A 148 -12.76 31.14 -15.06
N MET A 149 -11.79 30.24 -15.04
CA MET A 149 -11.42 29.52 -13.79
C MET A 149 -9.90 29.37 -13.66
N ILE A 150 -9.15 30.40 -14.05
CA ILE A 150 -7.88 30.65 -13.36
C ILE A 150 -8.30 31.37 -12.10
N LEU A 151 -8.33 30.68 -10.96
CA LEU A 151 -7.98 31.24 -9.66
C LEU A 151 -8.06 30.09 -8.66
N THR A 152 -6.88 29.66 -8.26
CA THR A 152 -6.55 28.52 -7.38
C THR A 152 -6.70 27.15 -8.07
N PRO A 153 -5.61 26.36 -8.24
CA PRO A 153 -5.79 24.94 -8.08
C PRO A 153 -6.49 24.81 -6.73
N LEU A 154 -7.73 24.32 -6.72
CA LEU A 154 -8.32 23.86 -5.48
C LEU A 154 -7.30 22.89 -4.91
N LEU A 155 -6.57 23.31 -3.88
CA LEU A 155 -5.67 22.49 -3.07
C LEU A 155 -6.51 21.50 -2.26
N ILE A 156 -7.52 20.90 -2.89
CA ILE A 156 -8.23 19.77 -2.35
C ILE A 156 -7.28 18.61 -2.59
N SER A 157 -6.43 18.35 -1.60
CA SER A 157 -5.69 17.10 -1.59
C SER A 157 -6.70 15.97 -1.43
N TYR A 158 -6.92 15.16 -2.45
CA TYR A 158 -7.84 14.02 -2.37
C TYR A 158 -7.12 12.86 -1.70
N THR A 159 -7.68 12.35 -0.61
CA THR A 159 -7.10 11.19 0.09
C THR A 159 -7.57 9.90 -0.57
N CYS A 160 -6.63 9.06 -0.98
CA CYS A 160 -6.95 7.79 -1.59
C CYS A 160 -7.20 6.72 -0.52
N LYS A 161 -8.10 5.79 -0.85
CA LYS A 161 -8.48 4.64 -0.03
C LYS A 161 -7.86 3.36 -0.60
N TYR A 162 -7.84 2.30 0.20
CA TYR A 162 -7.39 0.98 -0.23
C TYR A 162 -8.58 0.05 -0.47
N CYS A 163 -8.58 -0.64 -1.61
CA CYS A 163 -9.58 -1.68 -1.88
C CYS A 163 -9.13 -3.01 -1.26
N HIS A 164 -9.98 -3.63 -0.43
CA HIS A 164 -9.79 -4.99 0.11
C HIS A 164 -8.47 -5.22 0.88
N LEU A 165 -7.89 -4.19 1.51
CA LEU A 165 -6.66 -4.37 2.26
C LEU A 165 -6.94 -4.87 3.68
N LYS A 166 -6.61 -6.13 3.95
CA LYS A 166 -6.66 -6.72 5.30
C LYS A 166 -5.31 -6.56 6.01
N GLN A 167 -5.19 -5.57 6.88
CA GLN A 167 -3.92 -5.14 7.48
C GLN A 167 -3.18 -6.22 8.30
N TYR A 168 -3.89 -7.18 8.88
CA TYR A 168 -3.30 -8.31 9.60
C TYR A 168 -2.43 -9.23 8.71
N ARG A 169 -2.72 -9.32 7.41
CA ARG A 169 -1.91 -10.14 6.47
C ARG A 169 -0.53 -9.52 6.19
N LEU A 170 -0.40 -8.21 6.35
CA LEU A 170 0.86 -7.49 6.25
C LEU A 170 1.73 -7.76 7.48
N TYR A 171 1.10 -7.69 8.66
CA TYR A 171 1.72 -8.01 9.94
C TYR A 171 2.26 -9.45 9.98
N LEU A 172 1.42 -10.44 9.64
CA LEU A 172 1.81 -11.85 9.60
C LEU A 172 3.02 -12.11 8.69
N SER A 173 3.08 -11.54 7.49
CA SER A 173 4.23 -11.77 6.59
C SER A 173 5.55 -11.20 7.09
N ILE A 174 5.48 -10.09 7.83
CA ILE A 174 6.68 -9.47 8.39
C ILE A 174 7.15 -10.31 9.57
N ILE A 175 6.23 -10.80 10.40
CA ILE A 175 6.53 -11.75 11.49
C ILE A 175 7.06 -13.08 10.96
N GLU A 176 6.46 -13.67 9.92
CA GLU A 176 6.98 -14.88 9.27
C GLU A 176 8.43 -14.66 8.83
N GLY A 177 8.70 -13.58 8.08
CA GLY A 177 10.07 -13.26 7.66
C GLY A 177 11.02 -13.03 8.84
N LEU A 178 10.52 -12.48 9.95
CA LEU A 178 11.31 -12.28 11.16
C LEU A 178 11.61 -13.58 11.92
N LEU A 179 10.62 -14.46 12.04
CA LEU A 179 10.72 -15.75 12.72
C LEU A 179 11.61 -16.72 11.94
N PHE A 180 11.47 -16.80 10.61
CA PHE A 180 12.26 -17.72 9.77
C PHE A 180 13.78 -17.47 9.90
N ASN A 181 14.23 -16.21 10.01
CA ASN A 181 15.65 -15.91 10.21
C ASN A 181 16.15 -16.16 11.63
N HIS A 182 15.30 -16.05 12.65
CA HIS A 182 15.69 -16.49 13.99
C HIS A 182 15.86 -18.02 14.07
N PHE A 183 15.27 -18.76 13.11
CA PHE A 183 15.31 -20.20 12.99
C PHE A 183 16.28 -20.76 11.92
N HIS A 184 17.00 -19.91 11.16
CA HIS A 184 18.07 -20.40 10.28
C HIS A 184 19.27 -20.99 11.06
N HIS A 185 19.36 -20.78 12.38
CA HIS A 185 20.29 -21.50 13.24
C HIS A 185 19.78 -22.87 13.72
N PHE A 186 18.53 -23.24 13.40
CA PHE A 186 17.85 -24.44 13.92
C PHE A 186 17.53 -25.50 12.84
N GLU A 187 17.97 -25.30 11.58
CA GLU A 187 17.70 -26.23 10.49
C GLU A 187 18.49 -27.55 10.58
N ASN A 188 19.42 -27.66 11.54
CA ASN A 188 20.09 -28.93 11.88
C ASN A 188 19.42 -29.71 13.04
N ALA A 189 18.46 -29.12 13.76
CA ALA A 189 17.81 -29.78 14.91
C ALA A 189 16.43 -30.37 14.56
N SER A 190 15.76 -29.88 13.52
CA SER A 190 14.41 -30.31 13.13
C SER A 190 14.36 -31.68 12.44
N ARG A 191 15.48 -32.15 11.88
CA ARG A 191 15.56 -33.48 11.21
C ARG A 191 15.48 -34.66 12.20
N LEU A 192 15.64 -34.42 13.50
CA LEU A 192 15.52 -35.43 14.55
C LEU A 192 14.12 -35.48 15.21
N TYR A 193 13.22 -34.54 14.89
CA TYR A 193 11.93 -34.41 15.59
C TYR A 193 10.71 -34.82 14.75
N TYR A 194 10.89 -35.08 13.45
CA TYR A 194 9.78 -35.28 12.51
C TYR A 194 9.32 -36.74 12.32
N GLU A 195 9.86 -37.70 13.09
CA GLU A 195 9.47 -39.10 12.92
C GLU A 195 8.32 -39.57 13.84
N HIS A 196 7.75 -38.72 14.71
CA HIS A 196 6.90 -39.27 15.79
C HIS A 196 5.56 -38.64 16.17
N TYR A 197 5.15 -37.43 15.77
CA TYR A 197 3.84 -36.93 16.24
C TYR A 197 3.05 -36.09 15.24
N LEU A 198 1.80 -36.52 15.02
CA LEU A 198 0.73 -35.85 14.28
C LEU A 198 0.29 -34.53 14.97
N LEU A 199 -0.19 -33.60 14.16
CA LEU A 199 -0.65 -32.23 14.48
C LEU A 199 -1.49 -32.08 15.77
N PRO A 200 -1.33 -30.95 16.50
CA PRO A 200 -2.50 -30.31 17.10
C PRO A 200 -2.52 -28.76 17.06
N ASP A 201 -3.69 -28.22 17.40
CA ASP A 201 -4.19 -26.84 17.41
C ASP A 201 -3.23 -25.65 17.65
N PRO A 202 -3.51 -24.48 17.02
CA PRO A 202 -2.63 -23.31 17.01
C PRO A 202 -2.41 -22.62 18.37
N LEU A 203 -3.29 -22.82 19.36
CA LEU A 203 -3.12 -22.30 20.72
C LEU A 203 -2.19 -23.17 21.59
N ASN A 204 -2.19 -24.49 21.38
CA ASN A 204 -1.28 -25.40 22.06
C ASN A 204 0.15 -25.34 21.50
N MET A 205 0.29 -24.90 20.24
CA MET A 205 1.60 -24.72 19.61
C MET A 205 2.45 -23.67 20.33
N LEU A 206 1.86 -22.54 20.75
CA LEU A 206 2.58 -21.47 21.47
C LEU A 206 2.98 -21.87 22.89
N HIS A 207 2.13 -22.65 23.58
CA HIS A 207 2.42 -23.14 24.93
C HIS A 207 3.51 -24.23 24.92
N ASN A 208 3.46 -25.15 23.95
CA ASN A 208 4.47 -26.19 23.79
C ASN A 208 5.82 -25.64 23.29
N LEU A 209 5.82 -24.58 22.47
CA LEU A 209 7.03 -23.84 22.11
C LEU A 209 7.68 -23.20 23.34
N TRP A 210 6.89 -22.65 24.26
CA TRP A 210 7.37 -22.06 25.51
C TRP A 210 7.96 -23.11 26.47
N LEU A 211 7.28 -24.26 26.64
CA LEU A 211 7.78 -25.36 27.49
C LEU A 211 9.06 -26.01 26.94
N ASN A 212 9.17 -26.15 25.60
CA ASN A 212 10.39 -26.70 24.99
C ASN A 212 11.58 -25.73 25.07
N MET A 213 11.35 -24.40 25.08
CA MET A 213 12.42 -23.43 25.32
C MET A 213 13.05 -23.58 26.72
N HIS A 214 12.28 -23.97 27.74
CA HIS A 214 12.82 -24.22 29.08
C HIS A 214 13.55 -25.56 29.21
N ARG A 215 13.20 -26.57 28.39
CA ARG A 215 13.77 -27.93 28.46
C ARG A 215 15.11 -28.07 27.73
N VAL A 216 15.44 -27.16 26.79
CA VAL A 216 16.67 -27.19 25.97
C VAL A 216 17.83 -26.40 26.62
N GLY A 217 17.73 -26.00 27.89
CA GLY A 217 18.88 -25.50 28.63
C GLY A 217 19.46 -24.18 28.14
N LEU A 218 18.69 -23.34 27.44
CA LEU A 218 19.07 -21.94 27.13
C LEU A 218 18.80 -21.00 28.32
N GLY A 219 19.12 -21.47 29.52
CA GLY A 219 19.20 -20.64 30.72
C GLY A 219 20.66 -20.29 30.97
N THR A 220 21.17 -19.26 30.32
CA THR A 220 22.29 -18.45 30.84
C THR A 220 22.47 -17.19 30.00
N ILE A 221 23.10 -16.18 30.62
CA ILE A 221 23.49 -14.85 30.11
C ILE A 221 22.34 -13.83 30.24
N TYR A 222 22.21 -13.01 31.31
CA TYR A 222 23.21 -12.26 32.06
C TYR A 222 22.87 -12.18 33.56
N ARG A 223 23.90 -12.33 34.41
CA ARG A 223 23.89 -11.97 35.84
C ARG A 223 24.26 -10.49 35.93
N GLY A 224 23.26 -9.63 36.12
CA GLY A 224 23.42 -8.24 36.53
C GLY A 224 22.61 -8.04 37.79
N GLU A 225 23.29 -7.74 38.89
CA GLU A 225 22.71 -7.51 40.22
C GLU A 225 21.54 -6.51 40.15
N LEU A 226 20.34 -6.98 40.52
CA LEU A 226 19.31 -6.10 41.04
C LEU A 226 19.23 -6.36 42.54
N THR A 227 19.91 -5.50 43.30
CA THR A 227 19.72 -5.39 44.75
C THR A 227 18.23 -5.13 45.02
N LEU A 228 17.64 -6.03 45.79
CA LEU A 228 16.25 -5.97 46.23
C LEU A 228 16.06 -4.76 47.15
N LEU A 229 15.20 -3.82 46.77
CA LEU A 229 14.54 -2.95 47.74
C LEU A 229 13.31 -3.69 48.29
N PRO A 230 13.12 -3.76 49.61
CA PRO A 230 12.01 -4.49 50.20
C PRO A 230 10.68 -3.78 49.91
N LYS A 231 9.65 -4.59 49.60
CA LYS A 231 8.25 -4.18 49.60
C LYS A 231 7.91 -3.60 50.98
N LYS A 232 7.40 -2.37 51.00
CA LYS A 232 6.57 -1.87 52.09
C LYS A 232 5.13 -2.33 51.83
N GLU A 233 4.50 -2.80 52.90
CA GLU A 233 3.09 -3.21 52.99
C GLU A 233 2.11 -2.14 52.50
#